data_AF-A0A2X0RB20-F1
#
_entry.id   AF-A0A2X0RB20-F1
#
_cell.length_a   1.000
_cell.length_b   1.000
_cell.length_c   1.000
_cell.angle_alpha   90.00
_cell.angle_beta   90.00
_cell.angle_gamma   90.00
#
_symmetry.space_group_name_H-M   'P 1'
#
loop_
_entity.id
_entity.type
_entity.pdbx_description
1 polymer ?
#
loop_
_entity_poly.entity_id
_entity_poly.type
_entity_poly.pdbx_seq_one_letter_code
_entity_poly.pdbx_strand_id
1 'polypeptide(L)' 'MNKTMLIGRLTSAPEISKTTNDKSYVRVTLAVNRRFKNEKGE' A
#
# COMPACT_ATOMS: atom_id res chain seq x y z
N MET A 1 10.48 -0.78 19.29
CA MET A 1 10.50 -1.80 18.21
C MET A 1 9.33 -1.51 17.28
N ASN A 2 9.57 -1.25 15.98
CA ASN A 2 8.51 -0.95 14.99
C ASN A 2 8.60 -1.95 13.83
N LYS A 3 7.55 -2.74 13.61
CA LYS A 3 7.45 -3.73 12.52
C LYS A 3 6.05 -3.66 11.92
N THR A 4 5.96 -3.72 10.60
CA THR A 4 4.70 -3.72 9.85
C THR A 4 4.74 -4.84 8.80
N MET A 5 3.65 -5.61 8.70
CA MET A 5 3.46 -6.66 7.69
C MET A 5 2.06 -6.50 7.10
N LEU A 6 1.98 -6.31 5.78
CA LEU A 6 0.74 -6.04 5.05
C LEU A 6 0.58 -7.04 3.90
N ILE A 7 -0.61 -7.61 3.74
CA ILE A 7 -0.97 -8.49 2.63
C ILE A 7 -2.28 -7.95 2.04
N GLY A 8 -2.29 -7.68 0.74
CA GLY A 8 -3.43 -7.06 0.06
C GLY A 8 -3.26 -7.07 -1.46
N ARG A 9 -4.07 -6.28 -2.16
CA ARG A 9 -4.02 -6.12 -3.62
C ARG A 9 -3.53 -4.73 -4.01
N LEU A 10 -2.72 -4.62 -5.06
CA LEU A 10 -2.35 -3.33 -5.63
C LEU A 10 -3.58 -2.70 -6.29
N THR A 11 -3.86 -1.44 -5.99
CA THR A 11 -4.98 -0.70 -6.59
C THR A 11 -4.65 -0.14 -7.97
N SER A 12 -3.37 -0.01 -8.29
CA SER A 12 -2.86 0.50 -9.56
C SER A 12 -1.55 -0.19 -9.94
N ALA A 13 -1.16 -0.09 -11.22
CA ALA A 13 0.15 -0.55 -11.66
C ALA A 13 1.25 0.24 -10.93
N PRO A 14 2.31 -0.42 -10.42
CA PRO A 14 3.43 0.26 -9.82
C PRO A 14 4.29 0.92 -10.90
N GLU A 15 4.62 2.19 -10.71
CA GLU A 15 5.52 2.95 -11.60
C GLU A 15 6.83 3.29 -10.88
N ILE A 16 7.94 3.14 -11.59
CA ILE A 16 9.26 3.54 -11.10
C ILE A 16 9.46 5.02 -11.41
N SER A 17 9.68 5.80 -10.37
CA SER A 17 10.01 7.23 -10.45
C SER A 17 11.39 7.49 -9.86
N LYS A 18 11.97 8.66 -10.14
CA LYS A 18 13.25 9.09 -9.57
C LYS A 18 13.07 10.34 -8.72
N THR A 19 13.82 10.44 -7.63
CA THR A 19 13.94 11.69 -6.87
C THR A 19 14.83 12.68 -7.61
N THR A 20 14.85 13.95 -7.17
CA THR A 20 15.76 14.98 -7.67
C THR A 20 17.24 14.58 -7.59
N ASN A 21 17.59 13.63 -6.71
CA ASN A 21 18.95 13.11 -6.53
C ASN A 21 19.13 11.74 -7.23
N ASP A 22 18.38 11.47 -8.29
CA ASP A 22 18.44 10.26 -9.13
C ASP A 22 18.17 8.92 -8.42
N LYS A 23 17.61 8.94 -7.21
CA LYS A 23 17.26 7.70 -6.51
C LYS A 23 15.93 7.16 -7.04
N SER A 24 15.95 5.93 -7.54
CA SER A 24 14.74 5.22 -7.95
C SER A 24 13.86 4.89 -6.74
N TYR A 25 12.57 5.16 -6.85
CA TYR A 25 11.57 4.75 -5.87
C TYR A 25 10.29 4.29 -6.58
N VAL A 26 9.48 3.51 -5.85
CA VAL A 26 8.15 3.07 -6.30
C VAL A 26 7.16 3.44 -5.21
N ARG A 27 6.05 4.06 -5.60
CA ARG A 27 4.92 4.30 -4.69
C ARG A 27 3.83 3.30 -5.02
N VAL A 28 3.40 2.54 -4.02
CA VAL A 28 2.31 1.58 -4.14
C VAL A 28 1.18 1.93 -3.19
N THR A 29 -0.05 1.68 -3.64
CA THR A 29 -1.23 1.73 -2.79
C THR A 29 -1.79 0.32 -2.68
N LEU A 30 -1.88 -0.18 -1.45
CA LEU A 30 -2.31 -1.54 -1.15
C LEU A 30 -3.70 -1.51 -0.53
N ALA A 31 -4.66 -2.11 -1.20
CA ALA A 31 -5.97 -2.39 -0.63
C ALA A 31 -5.86 -3.57 0.33
N VAL A 32 -5.97 -3.30 1.63
CA VAL A 32 -5.95 -4.31 2.70
C VAL A 32 -7.35 -4.41 3.30
N ASN A 33 -7.99 -5.56 3.12
CA ASN A 33 -9.32 -5.81 3.66
C ASN A 33 -9.24 -6.03 5.18
N ARG A 34 -10.14 -5.38 5.92
CA ARG A 34 -10.32 -5.62 7.36
C ARG A 34 -11.12 -6.91 7.56
N ARG A 35 -10.79 -7.65 8.62
CA ARG A 35 -11.49 -8.91 8.94
C ARG A 35 -12.88 -8.70 9.57
N PHE A 36 -13.17 -7.51 10.08
CA PHE A 36 -14.44 -7.17 10.71
C PHE A 36 -15.15 -6.07 9.92
N LYS A 37 -16.47 -6.12 9.93
CA LYS A 37 -17.37 -5.14 9.32
C LYS A 37 -17.79 -4.13 10.39
N ASN A 38 -18.09 -2.90 9.99
CA ASN A 38 -18.67 -1.88 10.86
C ASN A 38 -20.11 -2.24 11.28
N GLU A 39 -20.71 -1.49 12.23
CA GLU A 39 -22.08 -1.75 12.73
C GLU A 39 -23.16 -1.79 11.63
N LYS A 40 -22.87 -1.26 10.44
CA LYS A 40 -23.76 -1.25 9.26
C LYS A 40 -23.44 -2.34 8.24
N GLY A 41 -22.47 -3.23 8.51
CA GLY A 41 -22.14 -4.38 7.67
C GLY A 41 -21.11 -4.13 6.55
N GLU A 42 -20.42 -2.99 6.57
CA GLU A 42 -19.32 -2.65 5.63
C GLU A 42 -17.92 -2.78 6.26
#